data_AF-A0A430Q1S7-F1
#
_entry.id   AF-A0A430Q1S7-F1
#
_cell.length_a   1.000
_cell.length_b   1.000
_cell.length_c   1.000
_cell.angle_alpha   90.00
_cell.angle_beta   90.00
_cell.angle_gamma   90.00
#
_symmetry.space_group_name_H-M   'P 1'
#
loop_
_entity.id
_entity.type
_entity.pdbx_description
1 polymer ?
#
loop_
_entity_poly.entity_id
_entity_poly.type
_entity_poly.pdbx_seq_one_letter_code
_entity_poly.pdbx_strand_id
1 'polypeptide(L)'
;MTQFLPPNLLALFAPRDPIPFLPPIEKHANHRKLPYTGVAQFLGEFEDASETPAPVRIETREERKERKRREKQEQANYKLEQDLALWNPKKNPKATSNPYNTMFVARL
;
A
#
# COMPACT_ATOMS: atom_id res chain seq x y z
N MET A 1 51.09 -7.78 -23.06
CA MET A 1 52.08 -6.93 -22.36
C MET A 1 53.28 -7.70 -21.76
N THR A 2 53.43 -9.02 -21.96
CA THR A 2 54.59 -9.81 -21.46
C THR A 2 55.55 -10.27 -22.58
N GLN A 3 55.39 -9.75 -23.80
CA GLN A 3 55.96 -10.31 -25.04
C GLN A 3 57.47 -10.13 -25.21
N PHE A 4 58.09 -9.12 -24.57
CA PHE A 4 59.52 -8.82 -24.71
C PHE A 4 60.27 -8.84 -23.38
N LEU A 5 59.86 -9.72 -22.47
CA LEU A 5 60.55 -9.92 -21.20
C LEU A 5 61.76 -10.85 -21.39
N PRO A 6 62.83 -10.66 -20.59
CA PRO A 6 63.96 -11.58 -20.58
C PRO A 6 63.50 -13.00 -20.19
N PRO A 7 64.21 -14.05 -20.66
CA PRO A 7 63.74 -15.44 -20.59
C PRO A 7 63.41 -15.92 -19.17
N ASN A 8 64.17 -15.46 -18.17
CA ASN A 8 63.92 -15.79 -16.76
C ASN A 8 62.57 -15.28 -16.25
N LEU A 9 62.10 -14.12 -16.74
CA LEU A 9 60.81 -13.56 -16.38
C LEU A 9 59.69 -14.10 -17.25
N LEU A 10 59.97 -14.44 -18.52
CA LEU A 10 59.00 -15.05 -19.43
C LEU A 10 58.53 -16.42 -18.92
N ALA A 11 59.43 -17.22 -18.35
CA ALA A 11 59.13 -18.53 -17.78
C ALA A 11 58.04 -18.51 -16.69
N LEU A 12 57.89 -17.39 -15.97
CA LEU A 12 56.86 -17.22 -14.94
C LEU A 12 55.44 -17.16 -15.52
N PHE A 13 55.31 -16.87 -16.81
CA PHE A 13 54.03 -16.81 -17.53
C PHE A 13 53.75 -18.07 -18.35
N ALA A 14 54.45 -19.17 -18.08
CA ALA A 14 54.13 -20.46 -18.67
C ALA A 14 52.69 -20.86 -18.28
N PRO A 15 51.89 -21.38 -19.24
CA PRO A 15 50.55 -21.85 -18.92
C PRO A 15 50.63 -23.03 -17.94
N ARG A 16 49.59 -23.16 -17.12
CA ARG A 16 49.39 -24.37 -16.31
C ARG A 16 48.96 -25.52 -17.19
N ASP A 17 49.03 -26.72 -16.64
CA ASP A 17 48.43 -27.91 -17.24
C ASP A 17 46.96 -27.67 -17.60
N PRO A 18 46.47 -28.29 -18.70
CA PRO A 18 45.08 -28.14 -19.11
C PRO A 18 44.15 -28.63 -18.00
N ILE A 19 43.05 -27.90 -17.80
CA ILE A 19 42.04 -28.23 -16.81
C ILE A 19 41.36 -29.56 -17.20
N PRO A 20 41.11 -30.49 -16.26
CA PRO A 20 40.36 -31.70 -16.55
C PRO A 20 38.94 -31.36 -17.04
N PHE A 21 38.50 -32.05 -18.08
CA PHE A 21 37.17 -31.85 -18.65
C PHE A 21 36.07 -32.26 -17.65
N LEU A 22 35.08 -31.39 -17.48
CA LEU A 22 33.83 -31.68 -16.77
C LEU A 22 32.65 -31.37 -17.70
N PRO A 23 31.60 -32.23 -17.71
CA PRO A 23 30.41 -31.96 -18.50
C PRO A 23 29.67 -30.71 -17.97
N PRO A 24 29.01 -29.93 -18.85
CA PRO A 24 28.16 -28.81 -18.43
C PRO A 24 27.06 -29.25 -17.45
N ILE A 25 26.83 -28.46 -16.40
CA ILE A 25 25.79 -28.71 -15.39
C ILE A 25 24.39 -28.60 -16.01
N GLU A 26 24.18 -27.54 -16.78
CA GLU A 26 22.91 -27.31 -17.46
C GLU A 26 22.89 -27.99 -18.83
N LYS A 27 21.76 -28.61 -19.12
CA LYS A 27 21.51 -29.16 -20.45
C LYS A 27 21.34 -28.00 -21.43
N HIS A 28 21.74 -28.20 -22.69
CA HIS A 28 21.65 -27.19 -23.74
C HIS A 28 20.27 -26.49 -23.80
N ALA A 29 20.22 -25.25 -24.25
CA ALA A 29 18.98 -24.46 -24.34
C ALA A 29 17.83 -25.16 -25.10
N ASN A 30 18.17 -26.07 -26.02
CA ASN A 30 17.21 -26.87 -26.79
C ASN A 30 16.80 -28.18 -26.09
N HIS A 31 17.24 -28.41 -24.84
CA HIS A 31 16.80 -29.54 -24.05
C HIS A 31 15.34 -29.33 -23.65
N ARG A 32 14.48 -30.13 -24.27
CA ARG A 32 13.02 -30.01 -24.24
C ARG A 32 12.51 -29.92 -22.80
N LYS A 33 12.04 -28.73 -22.42
CA LYS A 33 11.07 -28.58 -21.32
C LYS A 33 9.72 -29.05 -21.87
N LEU A 34 8.89 -29.69 -21.04
CA LEU A 34 7.52 -30.06 -21.45
C LEU A 34 6.82 -28.80 -22.01
N PRO A 35 6.09 -28.91 -23.13
CA PRO A 35 5.44 -27.75 -23.73
C PRO A 35 4.34 -27.22 -22.79
N TYR A 36 4.17 -25.90 -22.74
CA TYR A 36 3.01 -25.32 -22.09
C TYR A 36 1.73 -25.81 -22.78
N THR A 37 0.75 -26.24 -21.99
CA THR A 37 -0.58 -26.64 -22.46
C THR A 37 -1.60 -25.55 -22.15
N GLY A 38 -2.76 -25.58 -22.81
CA GLY A 38 -3.87 -24.68 -22.51
C GLY A 38 -4.60 -25.03 -21.21
N VAL A 39 -5.52 -24.17 -20.80
CA VAL A 39 -6.33 -24.31 -19.56
C VAL A 39 -7.72 -24.90 -19.79
N ALA A 40 -8.04 -25.33 -21.01
CA ALA A 40 -9.38 -25.79 -21.40
C ALA A 40 -9.90 -26.98 -20.57
N GLN A 41 -9.00 -27.81 -20.05
CA GLN A 41 -9.34 -28.96 -19.20
C GLN A 41 -9.99 -28.56 -17.87
N PHE A 42 -9.75 -27.33 -17.39
CA PHE A 42 -10.24 -26.83 -16.10
C PHE A 42 -11.56 -26.05 -16.21
N LEU A 43 -12.14 -25.91 -17.41
CA LEU A 43 -13.40 -25.20 -17.60
C LEU A 43 -14.59 -25.88 -16.89
N GLY A 44 -14.49 -27.17 -16.58
CA GLY A 44 -15.53 -27.90 -15.84
C GLY A 44 -15.46 -27.74 -14.32
N GLU A 45 -14.43 -27.07 -13.80
CA GLU A 45 -14.24 -26.88 -12.35
C GLU A 45 -14.84 -25.56 -11.83
N PHE A 46 -15.44 -24.74 -12.71
CA PHE A 46 -16.11 -23.50 -12.31
C PHE A 46 -17.46 -23.79 -11.65
N GLU A 47 -17.82 -22.97 -10.65
CA GLU A 47 -19.11 -23.06 -9.96
C GLU A 47 -20.28 -22.73 -10.90
N ASP A 48 -21.40 -23.44 -10.72
CA ASP A 48 -22.63 -23.17 -11.47
C ASP A 48 -23.27 -21.85 -11.02
N ALA A 49 -23.55 -20.97 -11.98
CA ALA A 49 -24.07 -19.63 -11.71
C ALA A 49 -25.43 -19.60 -10.99
N SER A 50 -26.16 -20.72 -10.97
CA SER A 50 -27.41 -20.90 -10.22
C SER A 50 -27.19 -21.20 -8.73
N GLU A 51 -26.04 -21.78 -8.38
CA GLU A 51 -25.71 -22.17 -7.00
C GLU A 51 -24.86 -21.12 -6.29
N THR A 52 -24.18 -20.23 -7.03
CA THR A 52 -23.34 -19.18 -6.45
C THR A 52 -24.20 -18.04 -5.89
N PRO A 53 -24.15 -17.76 -4.58
CA PRO A 53 -24.81 -16.58 -4.03
C PRO A 53 -24.17 -15.30 -4.58
N ALA A 54 -24.97 -14.23 -4.67
CA ALA A 54 -24.44 -12.92 -5.07
C ALA A 54 -23.27 -12.51 -4.14
N PRO A 55 -22.18 -11.94 -4.69
CA PRO A 55 -21.02 -11.58 -3.90
C PRO A 55 -21.40 -10.58 -2.80
N VAL A 56 -20.99 -10.90 -1.57
CA VAL A 56 -21.23 -10.04 -0.41
C VAL A 56 -20.41 -8.76 -0.57
N ARG A 57 -21.07 -7.62 -0.81
CA ARG A 57 -20.39 -6.33 -0.83
C ARG A 57 -19.97 -5.97 0.59
N ILE A 58 -18.67 -5.92 0.79
CA ILE A 58 -18.04 -5.37 2.00
C ILE A 58 -17.90 -3.87 1.83
N GLU A 59 -18.05 -3.11 2.92
CA GLU A 59 -17.84 -1.66 2.91
C GLU A 59 -16.44 -1.32 2.36
N THR A 60 -16.41 -0.44 1.36
CA THR A 60 -15.17 0.14 0.89
C THR A 60 -14.60 1.11 1.94
N ARG A 61 -13.31 1.43 1.80
CA ARG A 61 -12.64 2.39 2.70
C ARG A 61 -13.30 3.76 2.69
N GLU A 62 -13.86 4.17 1.55
CA GLU A 62 -14.53 5.45 1.35
C GLU A 62 -15.87 5.49 2.09
N GLU A 63 -16.71 4.46 1.91
CA GLU A 63 -17.98 4.30 2.61
C GLU A 63 -17.79 4.28 4.13
N ARG A 64 -16.76 3.57 4.62
CA ARG A 64 -16.41 3.55 6.05
C ARG A 64 -16.02 4.93 6.58
N LYS A 65 -15.31 5.73 5.78
CA LYS A 65 -14.90 7.09 6.15
C LYS A 65 -16.10 8.03 6.18
N GLU A 66 -17.01 7.90 5.22
CA GLU A 66 -18.24 8.69 5.15
C GLU A 66 -19.16 8.37 6.33
N ARG A 67 -19.35 7.09 6.66
CA ARG A 67 -20.11 6.67 7.84
C ARG A 67 -19.61 7.32 9.11
N LYS A 68 -18.30 7.22 9.38
CA LYS A 68 -17.67 7.84 10.56
C LYS A 68 -17.80 9.37 10.57
N ARG A 69 -17.72 10.01 9.39
CA ARG A 69 -17.88 11.47 9.28
C ARG A 69 -19.30 11.88 9.63
N ARG A 70 -20.30 11.16 9.12
CA ARG A 70 -21.71 11.40 9.39
C ARG A 70 -22.04 11.21 10.87
N GLU A 71 -21.63 10.08 11.46
CA GLU A 71 -21.81 9.81 12.90
C GLU A 71 -21.19 10.92 13.76
N LYS A 72 -19.98 11.37 13.42
CA LYS A 72 -19.30 12.46 14.14
C LYS A 72 -20.01 13.80 13.97
N GLN A 73 -20.56 14.09 12.78
CA GLN A 73 -21.33 15.30 12.53
C GLN A 73 -22.65 15.30 13.32
N GLU A 74 -23.36 14.17 13.34
CA GLU A 74 -24.60 14.01 14.12
C GLU A 74 -24.35 14.20 15.61
N GLN A 75 -23.27 13.62 16.16
CA GLN A 75 -22.86 13.82 17.56
C GLN A 75 -22.49 15.28 17.85
N ALA A 76 -21.76 15.94 16.95
CA ALA A 76 -21.38 17.33 17.12
C ALA A 76 -22.61 18.26 17.08
N ASN A 77 -23.55 18.00 16.18
CA ASN A 77 -24.80 18.75 16.08
C ASN A 77 -25.67 18.57 17.32
N TYR A 78 -25.82 17.33 17.79
CA TYR A 78 -26.56 17.05 19.02
C TYR A 78 -25.99 17.79 20.24
N LYS A 79 -24.66 17.81 20.37
CA LYS A 79 -23.99 18.56 21.44
C LYS A 79 -24.20 20.07 21.27
N LEU A 80 -24.08 20.59 20.05
CA LEU A 80 -24.30 22.01 19.75
C LEU A 80 -25.71 22.45 20.14
N GLU A 81 -26.73 21.64 19.84
CA GLU A 81 -28.12 21.93 20.19
C GLU A 81 -28.33 21.98 21.71
N GLN A 82 -27.71 21.05 22.46
CA GLN A 82 -27.73 21.08 23.92
C GLN A 82 -27.04 22.34 24.48
N ASP A 83 -25.84 22.65 23.97
CA ASP A 83 -25.07 23.82 24.40
C ASP A 83 -25.84 25.11 24.07
N LEU A 84 -26.50 25.18 22.92
CA LEU A 84 -27.34 26.31 22.51
C LEU A 84 -28.55 26.49 23.43
N ALA A 85 -29.20 25.40 23.84
CA ALA A 85 -30.33 25.44 24.77
C ALA A 85 -29.92 25.95 26.17
N LEU A 86 -28.70 25.63 26.60
CA LEU A 86 -28.12 26.08 27.86
C LEU A 86 -27.53 27.51 27.79
N TRP A 87 -27.23 28.01 26.60
CA TRP A 87 -26.54 29.28 26.41
C TRP A 87 -27.45 30.48 26.71
N ASN A 88 -27.18 31.15 27.84
CA ASN A 88 -27.84 32.40 28.22
C ASN A 88 -26.82 33.48 28.62
N PRO A 89 -26.44 34.37 27.68
CA PRO A 89 -25.47 35.44 27.93
C PRO A 89 -25.87 36.40 29.06
N LYS A 90 -27.16 36.63 29.28
CA LYS A 90 -27.65 37.59 30.30
C LYS A 90 -27.46 37.09 31.72
N LYS A 91 -27.38 35.77 31.91
CA LYS A 91 -27.15 35.14 33.22
C LYS A 91 -25.67 34.83 33.46
N ASN A 92 -24.78 35.19 32.53
CA ASN A 92 -23.36 34.90 32.65
C ASN A 92 -22.70 35.89 33.63
N PRO A 93 -22.15 35.45 34.78
CA PRO A 93 -21.50 36.32 35.75
C PRO A 93 -20.19 36.94 35.22
N LYS A 94 -19.62 36.39 34.15
CA LYS A 94 -18.41 36.92 33.49
C LYS A 94 -18.72 37.94 32.38
N ALA A 95 -20.00 38.20 32.09
CA ALA A 95 -20.39 39.19 31.08
C ALA A 95 -20.30 40.62 31.62
N THR A 96 -20.05 41.58 30.73
CA THR A 96 -20.02 43.00 31.07
C THR A 96 -21.43 43.51 31.39
N SER A 97 -21.52 44.50 32.29
CA SER A 97 -22.80 45.08 32.73
C SER A 97 -23.55 45.84 31.63
N ASN A 98 -22.86 46.58 30.75
CA ASN A 98 -23.47 47.32 29.64
C ASN A 98 -22.98 46.82 28.27
N PRO A 99 -23.81 46.05 27.54
CA PRO A 99 -23.46 45.56 26.21
C PRO A 99 -23.22 46.65 25.15
N TYR A 100 -23.92 47.79 25.24
CA TYR A 100 -23.87 48.85 24.21
C TYR A 100 -22.53 49.60 24.16
N ASN A 101 -21.78 49.59 25.27
CA ASN A 101 -20.49 50.26 25.39
C ASN A 101 -19.33 49.27 25.55
N THR A 102 -19.53 47.98 25.22
CA THR A 102 -18.50 46.95 25.34
C THR A 102 -17.98 46.58 23.95
N MET A 103 -16.68 46.73 23.71
CA MET A 103 -16.03 46.30 22.47
C MET A 103 -15.41 44.91 22.65
N PHE A 104 -15.60 44.03 21.67
CA PHE A 104 -14.95 42.73 21.62
C PHE A 104 -13.73 42.80 20.70
N VAL A 105 -12.54 42.53 21.25
CA VAL A 105 -11.30 42.43 20.48
C VAL A 105 -10.88 40.95 20.48
N ALA A 106 -10.77 40.36 19.29
CA ALA A 106 -10.27 38.99 19.11
C ALA A 106 -8.96 38.98 18.35
N ARG A 107 -8.16 37.92 18.56
CA ARG A 107 -6.85 37.69 17.91
C ARG A 107 -5.86 38.85 18.11
N LEU A 108 -5.50 39.09 19.37
CA LEU A 108 -4.32 39.89 19.72
C LEU A 108 -3.03 39.14 19.39
#